data_AF-A0A7C5M8D8-F1
#
_entry.id   AF-A0A7C5M8D8-F1
#
_cell.length_a   1.000
_cell.length_b   1.000
_cell.length_c   1.000
_cell.angle_alpha   90.00
_cell.angle_beta   90.00
_cell.angle_gamma   90.00
#
_symmetry.space_group_name_H-M   'P 1'
#
loop_
_entity.id
_entity.type
_entity.pdbx_description
1 polymer ?
#
loop_
_entity_poly.entity_id
_entity_poly.type
_entity_poly.pdbx_seq_one_letter_code
_entity_poly.pdbx_strand_id
1 'polypeptide(L)'
;MKRLAAAAMAGVILLASAAQTNGQLLRRFRTPLRSCASCQAAETKTAQEQTDGRSAVPSGFGAQDDDPPPQVDEAEVLRMGDMVQHIDGLKRSGPDDAFVEVMGPPADDSDKWFISVITTKGCAACEQLKRDWAQSPWLLALAVPDDPKESWAHFNVYLREDASQAWRFENIQLTEFPTIVVQPPRNGRYGDPSTVVFQGTYGGDPRQLAQDISRAIRLYLKKMNTAQGHFGQGDDNTIGVDPPWNPPSRDDSRFPLRPDRDRRPLIPPIPVEHEFRLPWQAIIKLLTAGFSIPAVIALVVWLIYFIRERRKEQGKTLLLDDEAFERLIELLENFAEAEQETQRSKPRSTNRTRKTTKRKRTTSSR
;
A
#
# COMPACT_ATOMS: atom_id res chain seq x y z
N MET A 1 -12.89 -0.62 50.66
CA MET A 1 -12.40 -1.23 49.40
C MET A 1 -13.25 -2.39 48.87
N LYS A 2 -13.62 -3.43 49.66
CA LYS A 2 -14.46 -4.55 49.17
C LYS A 2 -15.81 -4.15 48.54
N ARG A 3 -16.42 -3.04 48.99
CA ARG A 3 -17.68 -2.51 48.42
C ARG A 3 -17.52 -1.77 47.08
N LEU A 4 -16.34 -1.20 46.82
CA LEU A 4 -16.03 -0.52 45.55
C LEU A 4 -15.71 -1.54 44.43
N ALA A 5 -15.02 -2.62 44.77
CA ALA A 5 -14.76 -3.73 43.84
C ALA A 5 -16.05 -4.44 43.39
N ALA A 6 -17.04 -4.57 44.29
CA ALA A 6 -18.34 -5.16 43.95
C ALA A 6 -19.17 -4.28 42.99
N ALA A 7 -19.11 -2.96 43.14
CA ALA A 7 -19.82 -2.03 42.26
C ALA A 7 -19.20 -1.97 40.85
N ALA A 8 -17.87 -2.04 40.74
CA ALA A 8 -17.17 -2.07 39.46
C ALA A 8 -17.46 -3.36 38.67
N MET A 9 -17.52 -4.53 39.33
CA MET A 9 -17.86 -5.78 38.64
C MET A 9 -19.32 -5.84 38.18
N ALA A 10 -20.27 -5.24 38.92
CA ALA A 10 -21.66 -5.18 38.49
C ALA A 10 -21.85 -4.35 37.21
N GLY A 11 -21.07 -3.28 37.04
CA GLY A 11 -21.10 -2.43 35.83
C GLY A 11 -20.59 -3.15 34.57
N VAL A 12 -19.55 -3.98 34.70
CA VAL A 12 -18.96 -4.73 33.56
C VAL A 12 -19.90 -5.83 33.05
N ILE A 13 -20.64 -6.49 33.94
CA ILE A 13 -21.62 -7.53 33.57
C ILE A 13 -22.81 -6.93 32.80
N LEU A 14 -23.25 -5.71 33.15
CA LEU A 14 -24.33 -5.01 32.46
C LEU A 14 -23.94 -4.55 31.05
N LEU A 15 -22.69 -4.14 30.82
CA LEU A 15 -22.19 -3.77 29.49
C LEU A 15 -21.98 -4.98 28.56
N ALA A 16 -21.62 -6.15 29.09
CA ALA A 16 -21.51 -7.37 28.30
C ALA A 16 -22.88 -7.88 27.79
N SER A 17 -23.95 -7.67 28.55
CA SER A 17 -25.31 -8.11 28.17
C SER A 17 -25.92 -7.28 27.03
N ALA A 18 -25.57 -6.00 26.92
CA ALA A 18 -26.05 -5.12 25.85
C ALA A 18 -25.41 -5.41 24.47
N ALA A 19 -24.23 -6.05 24.44
CA ALA A 19 -23.56 -6.41 23.18
C ALA A 19 -24.12 -7.69 22.53
N GLN A 20 -24.84 -8.53 23.29
CA GLN A 20 -25.30 -9.84 22.81
C GLN A 20 -26.65 -9.80 22.08
N THR A 21 -27.43 -8.73 22.23
CA THR A 21 -28.77 -8.61 21.61
C THR A 21 -28.75 -8.11 20.15
N ASN A 22 -27.64 -7.53 19.67
CA ASN A 22 -27.52 -7.09 18.26
C ASN A 22 -27.04 -8.19 17.29
N GLY A 23 -26.70 -9.38 17.77
CA GLY A 23 -26.16 -10.48 16.95
C GLY A 23 -27.19 -11.40 16.27
N GLN A 24 -28.50 -11.24 16.51
CA GLN A 24 -29.52 -12.21 16.04
C GLN A 24 -30.29 -11.80 14.77
N LEU A 25 -30.04 -10.63 14.18
CA LEU A 25 -30.81 -10.14 13.01
C LEU A 25 -30.21 -10.43 11.63
N LEU A 26 -29.07 -11.13 11.53
CA LEU A 26 -28.39 -11.42 10.24
C LEU A 26 -28.27 -12.92 9.90
N ARG A 27 -29.23 -13.76 10.32
CA ARG A 27 -29.30 -15.18 9.92
C ARG A 27 -30.60 -15.53 9.19
N ARG A 28 -30.94 -14.85 8.10
CA ARG A 28 -31.96 -15.34 7.15
C ARG A 28 -31.73 -14.82 5.73
N PHE A 29 -30.73 -15.34 5.02
CA PHE A 29 -30.76 -15.48 3.55
C PHE A 29 -29.71 -16.50 3.14
N ARG A 30 -30.08 -17.79 3.21
CA ARG A 30 -29.40 -18.89 2.52
C ARG A 30 -30.36 -19.38 1.44
N THR A 31 -30.17 -18.94 0.21
CA THR A 31 -30.76 -19.55 -0.98
C THR A 31 -29.80 -20.63 -1.49
N PRO A 32 -30.30 -21.84 -1.85
CA PRO A 32 -29.45 -22.91 -2.33
C PRO A 32 -29.08 -22.74 -3.81
N LEU A 33 -27.86 -23.19 -4.10
CA LEU A 33 -27.20 -23.32 -5.39
C LEU A 33 -28.07 -24.07 -6.42
N ARG A 34 -28.23 -23.49 -7.61
CA ARG A 34 -28.59 -24.23 -8.83
C ARG A 34 -27.32 -24.45 -9.65
N SER A 35 -26.94 -25.72 -9.73
CA SER A 35 -25.99 -26.29 -10.68
C SER A 35 -26.58 -26.21 -12.09
N CYS A 36 -25.91 -25.51 -13.00
CA CYS A 36 -26.08 -25.68 -14.44
C CYS A 36 -24.80 -26.33 -14.98
N ALA A 37 -24.80 -27.66 -15.00
CA ALA A 37 -23.99 -28.43 -15.91
C ALA A 37 -24.64 -28.36 -17.31
N SER A 38 -23.81 -28.48 -18.35
CA SER A 38 -24.13 -28.48 -19.79
C SER A 38 -24.18 -27.12 -20.48
N CYS A 39 -23.07 -26.78 -21.15
CA CYS A 39 -23.06 -26.29 -22.53
C CYS A 39 -21.78 -26.82 -23.18
N GLN A 40 -21.96 -27.87 -23.98
CA GLN A 40 -20.97 -28.39 -24.90
C GLN A 40 -20.89 -27.48 -26.14
N ALA A 41 -19.69 -27.45 -26.72
CA ALA A 41 -19.40 -27.43 -28.16
C ALA A 41 -20.09 -26.38 -29.06
N ALA A 42 -19.28 -25.46 -29.59
CA ALA A 42 -19.45 -24.99 -30.96
C ALA A 42 -18.07 -24.60 -31.52
N GLU A 43 -17.48 -25.54 -32.26
CA GLU A 43 -16.47 -25.24 -33.28
C GLU A 43 -17.16 -24.48 -34.42
N THR A 44 -16.63 -23.32 -34.80
CA THR A 44 -16.95 -22.71 -36.09
C THR A 44 -15.67 -22.44 -36.85
N LYS A 45 -15.41 -23.33 -37.82
CA LYS A 45 -14.50 -23.14 -38.95
C LYS A 45 -15.03 -22.00 -39.81
N THR A 46 -14.25 -20.95 -39.99
CA THR A 46 -14.53 -19.91 -40.98
C THR A 46 -13.88 -20.30 -42.30
N ALA A 47 -14.72 -20.48 -43.32
CA ALA A 47 -14.33 -20.81 -44.68
C ALA A 47 -13.68 -19.60 -45.37
N GLN A 48 -12.58 -19.86 -46.09
CA GLN A 48 -12.05 -18.99 -47.13
C GLN A 48 -13.04 -18.94 -48.29
N GLU A 49 -13.62 -17.77 -48.53
CA GLU A 49 -14.34 -17.46 -49.75
C GLU A 49 -13.37 -16.84 -50.75
N GLN A 50 -13.03 -17.63 -51.76
CA GLN A 50 -12.23 -17.28 -52.93
C GLN A 50 -13.19 -16.80 -54.02
N THR A 51 -13.22 -15.50 -54.27
CA THR A 51 -13.90 -14.93 -55.44
C THR A 51 -12.87 -14.30 -56.38
N ASP A 52 -12.56 -15.05 -57.43
CA ASP A 52 -11.87 -14.56 -58.61
C ASP A 52 -12.82 -13.77 -59.51
N GLY A 53 -12.36 -12.57 -59.91
CA GLY A 53 -12.44 -12.13 -61.30
C GLY A 53 -13.73 -11.49 -61.81
N ARG A 54 -13.77 -10.15 -61.86
CA ARG A 54 -14.18 -9.46 -63.09
C ARG A 54 -13.58 -8.06 -63.26
N SER A 55 -13.29 -7.80 -64.52
CA SER A 55 -12.41 -6.79 -65.07
C SER A 55 -13.09 -5.43 -65.30
N ALA A 56 -12.29 -4.37 -65.07
CA ALA A 56 -12.21 -3.08 -65.78
C ALA A 56 -13.44 -2.15 -65.87
N VAL A 57 -13.31 -0.95 -65.27
CA VAL A 57 -13.25 0.37 -65.96
C VAL A 57 -12.43 1.35 -65.10
N PRO A 58 -11.51 2.15 -65.67
CA PRO A 58 -10.72 3.16 -64.95
C PRO A 58 -11.39 4.54 -65.03
N SER A 59 -11.52 5.26 -63.91
CA SER A 59 -11.72 6.71 -63.88
C SER A 59 -11.43 7.23 -62.48
N GLY A 60 -10.41 8.07 -62.38
CA GLY A 60 -9.81 8.51 -61.14
C GLY A 60 -10.71 9.40 -60.29
N PHE A 61 -10.90 8.95 -59.06
CA PHE A 61 -10.98 9.78 -57.87
C PHE A 61 -9.95 9.19 -56.92
N GLY A 62 -9.02 10.04 -56.44
CA GLY A 62 -7.86 9.61 -55.66
C GLY A 62 -8.30 8.67 -54.55
N ALA A 63 -7.73 7.47 -54.55
CA ALA A 63 -7.81 6.54 -53.43
C ALA A 63 -7.29 7.31 -52.22
N GLN A 64 -8.23 7.78 -51.41
CA GLN A 64 -7.95 8.37 -50.13
C GLN A 64 -7.45 7.18 -49.31
N ASP A 65 -6.15 7.16 -49.03
CA ASP A 65 -5.52 6.12 -48.23
C ASP A 65 -6.35 5.96 -46.95
N ASP A 66 -7.10 4.86 -46.88
CA ASP A 66 -7.86 4.44 -45.70
C ASP A 66 -6.83 3.96 -44.66
N ASP A 67 -6.03 4.89 -44.14
CA ASP A 67 -5.14 4.61 -43.03
C ASP A 67 -6.01 4.13 -41.87
N PRO A 68 -5.73 2.93 -41.30
CA PRO A 68 -6.48 2.45 -40.16
C PRO A 68 -6.41 3.50 -39.06
N PRO A 69 -7.51 3.74 -38.32
CA PRO A 69 -7.52 4.72 -37.25
C PRO A 69 -6.35 4.44 -36.31
N PRO A 70 -5.65 5.49 -35.82
CA PRO A 70 -4.48 5.31 -34.98
C PRO A 70 -4.84 4.39 -33.80
N GLN A 71 -4.20 3.22 -33.74
CA GLN A 71 -4.38 2.30 -32.63
C GLN A 71 -3.70 2.90 -31.41
N VAL A 72 -4.49 3.23 -30.41
CA VAL A 72 -3.98 3.69 -29.12
C VAL A 72 -3.57 2.47 -28.32
N ASP A 73 -2.33 2.45 -27.82
CA ASP A 73 -1.89 1.39 -26.91
C ASP A 73 -2.69 1.49 -25.60
N GLU A 74 -3.59 0.52 -25.39
CA GLU A 74 -4.44 0.47 -24.21
C GLU A 74 -3.61 0.37 -22.91
N ALA A 75 -2.45 -0.31 -22.95
CA ALA A 75 -1.59 -0.43 -21.78
C ALA A 75 -0.97 0.92 -21.41
N GLU A 76 -0.59 1.72 -22.41
CA GLU A 76 -0.12 3.09 -22.21
C GLU A 76 -1.19 3.96 -21.53
N VAL A 77 -2.43 3.92 -22.04
CA VAL A 77 -3.56 4.66 -21.46
C VAL A 77 -3.82 4.24 -20.01
N LEU A 78 -3.82 2.93 -19.74
CA LEU A 78 -4.06 2.40 -18.40
C LEU A 78 -2.96 2.80 -17.40
N ARG A 79 -1.69 2.84 -17.83
CA ARG A 79 -0.57 3.29 -16.99
C ARG A 79 -0.64 4.78 -16.69
N MET A 80 -0.86 5.59 -17.72
CA MET A 80 -0.83 7.06 -17.63
C MET A 80 -2.06 7.63 -16.93
N GLY A 81 -3.19 6.90 -16.99
CA GLY A 81 -4.50 7.34 -16.52
C GLY A 81 -5.12 8.38 -17.45
N ASP A 82 -6.05 9.19 -16.93
CA ASP A 82 -6.77 10.24 -17.68
C ASP A 82 -5.88 11.47 -18.02
N MET A 83 -4.59 11.27 -18.31
CA MET A 83 -3.68 12.35 -18.67
C MET A 83 -3.92 12.76 -20.12
N VAL A 84 -4.54 13.93 -20.32
CA VAL A 84 -4.69 14.54 -21.63
C VAL A 84 -3.50 15.48 -21.88
N GLN A 85 -2.64 15.13 -22.83
CA GLN A 85 -1.63 16.07 -23.33
C GLN A 85 -2.30 17.03 -24.31
N HIS A 86 -2.37 18.31 -23.94
CA HIS A 86 -2.76 19.36 -24.87
C HIS A 86 -1.56 19.77 -25.74
N ILE A 87 -1.54 19.34 -27.00
CA ILE A 87 -0.51 19.70 -27.99
C ILE A 87 -0.85 21.07 -28.59
N ASP A 88 -0.70 22.13 -27.81
CA ASP A 88 -0.90 23.51 -28.29
C ASP A 88 0.44 24.17 -28.64
N GLY A 89 1.10 23.69 -29.71
CA GLY A 89 2.11 24.39 -30.56
C GLY A 89 3.29 25.17 -29.94
N LEU A 90 3.38 25.29 -28.62
CA LEU A 90 4.32 26.12 -27.87
C LEU A 90 4.94 25.22 -26.81
N LYS A 91 6.26 25.02 -26.93
CA LYS A 91 7.12 24.20 -26.07
C LYS A 91 6.61 24.16 -24.63
N ARG A 92 6.15 22.99 -24.18
CA ARG A 92 6.00 22.68 -22.77
C ARG A 92 7.19 21.83 -22.37
N SER A 93 7.89 22.31 -21.35
CA SER A 93 8.85 21.56 -20.55
C SER A 93 8.29 21.61 -19.11
N GLY A 94 7.07 21.08 -18.97
CA GLY A 94 6.35 21.05 -17.71
C GLY A 94 6.71 19.80 -16.89
N PRO A 95 6.44 19.81 -15.59
CA PRO A 95 6.59 18.61 -14.74
C PRO A 95 5.74 17.42 -15.21
N ASP A 96 4.72 17.67 -16.04
CA ASP A 96 3.89 16.63 -16.65
C ASP A 96 4.67 15.85 -17.74
N ASP A 97 5.62 16.48 -18.44
CA ASP A 97 6.41 15.82 -19.49
C ASP A 97 7.37 14.79 -18.91
N ALA A 98 7.95 15.07 -17.73
CA ALA A 98 8.80 14.11 -17.02
C ALA A 98 8.02 12.87 -16.57
N PHE A 99 6.75 13.01 -16.22
CA PHE A 99 5.90 11.87 -15.87
C PHE A 99 5.56 11.03 -17.11
N VAL A 100 5.26 11.68 -18.24
CA VAL A 100 5.00 11.00 -19.51
C VAL A 100 6.22 10.17 -19.92
N GLU A 101 7.41 10.76 -19.87
CA GLU A 101 8.66 10.08 -20.19
C GLU A 101 8.90 8.85 -19.29
N VAL A 102 8.68 9.01 -17.98
CA VAL A 102 8.87 7.93 -16.99
C VAL A 102 7.87 6.79 -17.16
N MET A 103 6.62 7.11 -17.50
CA MET A 103 5.55 6.11 -17.66
C MET A 103 5.47 5.56 -19.09
N GLY A 104 6.29 6.09 -20.01
CA GLY A 104 6.45 5.57 -21.36
C GLY A 104 7.18 4.21 -21.36
N PRO A 105 7.18 3.49 -22.50
CA PRO A 105 7.96 2.28 -22.65
C PRO A 105 9.45 2.54 -22.34
N PRO A 106 10.08 1.78 -21.44
CA PRO A 106 11.49 1.94 -21.11
C PRO A 106 12.36 1.57 -22.33
N ALA A 107 13.46 2.30 -22.56
CA ALA A 107 14.32 2.03 -23.70
C ALA A 107 15.07 0.70 -23.55
N ASP A 108 15.43 0.35 -22.31
CA ASP A 108 16.06 -0.92 -21.96
C ASP A 108 15.63 -1.45 -20.58
N ASP A 109 16.16 -2.60 -20.17
CA ASP A 109 15.88 -3.21 -18.87
C ASP A 109 16.45 -2.41 -17.68
N SER A 110 17.43 -1.52 -17.90
CA SER A 110 18.04 -0.70 -16.85
C SER A 110 17.19 0.52 -16.48
N ASP A 111 16.35 0.97 -17.42
CA ASP A 111 15.35 2.04 -17.27
C ASP A 111 14.04 1.57 -16.60
N LYS A 112 13.90 0.27 -16.32
CA LYS A 112 12.69 -0.29 -15.71
C LYS A 112 12.60 0.00 -14.23
N TRP A 113 11.40 0.38 -13.79
CA TRP A 113 11.07 0.51 -12.38
C TRP A 113 11.08 -0.86 -11.70
N PHE A 114 11.24 -0.89 -10.37
CA PHE A 114 11.17 -2.12 -9.60
C PHE A 114 9.88 -2.18 -8.80
N ILE A 115 9.05 -3.17 -9.06
CA ILE A 115 7.85 -3.49 -8.29
C ILE A 115 8.13 -4.77 -7.51
N SER A 116 8.25 -4.64 -6.20
CA SER A 116 8.50 -5.76 -5.29
C SER A 116 7.24 -6.04 -4.45
N VAL A 117 6.72 -7.26 -4.54
CA VAL A 117 5.60 -7.72 -3.72
C VAL A 117 6.14 -8.61 -2.61
N ILE A 118 6.10 -8.12 -1.37
CA ILE A 118 6.48 -8.89 -0.19
C ILE A 118 5.23 -9.62 0.34
N THR A 119 5.36 -10.94 0.48
CA THR A 119 4.29 -11.85 0.89
C THR A 119 4.71 -12.68 2.11
N THR A 120 3.75 -13.39 2.70
CA THR A 120 3.96 -14.40 3.75
C THR A 120 3.24 -15.69 3.39
N LYS A 121 3.71 -16.83 3.91
CA LYS A 121 3.10 -18.13 3.66
C LYS A 121 1.66 -18.19 4.19
N GLY A 122 0.74 -18.75 3.39
CA GLY A 122 -0.67 -18.91 3.78
C GLY A 122 -1.50 -17.62 3.75
N CYS A 123 -0.98 -16.54 3.16
CA CYS A 123 -1.67 -15.26 3.03
C CYS A 123 -2.70 -15.29 1.88
N ALA A 124 -3.98 -15.34 2.21
CA ALA A 124 -5.06 -15.36 1.22
C ALA A 124 -5.07 -14.10 0.32
N ALA A 125 -4.85 -12.92 0.89
CA ALA A 125 -4.76 -11.67 0.14
C ALA A 125 -3.55 -11.63 -0.81
N CYS A 126 -2.45 -12.30 -0.45
CA CYS A 126 -1.26 -12.38 -1.29
C CYS A 126 -1.51 -13.25 -2.53
N GLU A 127 -2.21 -14.38 -2.36
CA GLU A 127 -2.62 -15.22 -3.49
C GLU A 127 -3.67 -14.54 -4.36
N GLN A 128 -4.56 -13.73 -3.76
CA GLN A 128 -5.47 -12.88 -4.51
C GLN A 128 -4.72 -11.86 -5.36
N LEU A 129 -3.78 -11.10 -4.77
CA LEU A 129 -2.97 -10.14 -5.51
C LEU A 129 -2.23 -10.78 -6.69
N LYS A 130 -1.64 -11.97 -6.51
CA LYS A 130 -0.95 -12.68 -7.61
C LYS A 130 -1.89 -13.01 -8.77
N ARG A 131 -3.11 -13.49 -8.47
CA ARG A 131 -4.12 -13.76 -9.50
C ARG A 131 -4.56 -12.48 -10.20
N ASP A 132 -4.81 -11.43 -9.42
CA ASP A 132 -5.25 -10.14 -9.96
C ASP A 132 -4.14 -9.49 -10.80
N TRP A 133 -2.86 -9.67 -10.46
CA TRP A 133 -1.74 -9.21 -11.28
C TRP A 133 -1.67 -9.92 -12.63
N ALA A 134 -1.94 -11.23 -12.66
CA ALA A 134 -1.90 -12.02 -13.87
C ALA A 134 -3.09 -11.77 -14.82
N GLN A 135 -4.19 -11.20 -14.31
CA GLN A 135 -5.45 -11.07 -15.06
C GLN A 135 -5.87 -9.63 -15.29
N SER A 136 -5.51 -8.71 -14.39
CA SER A 136 -6.00 -7.35 -14.44
C SER A 136 -5.23 -6.53 -15.48
N PRO A 137 -5.91 -5.92 -16.47
CA PRO A 137 -5.24 -5.08 -17.46
C PRO A 137 -4.55 -3.88 -16.80
N TRP A 138 -5.06 -3.40 -15.66
CA TRP A 138 -4.46 -2.29 -14.91
C TRP A 138 -3.09 -2.63 -14.31
N LEU A 139 -2.90 -3.87 -13.82
CA LEU A 139 -1.63 -4.30 -13.23
C LEU A 139 -0.67 -4.82 -14.30
N LEU A 140 -1.19 -5.52 -15.32
CA LEU A 140 -0.40 -5.97 -16.47
C LEU A 140 0.21 -4.78 -17.24
N ALA A 141 -0.51 -3.66 -17.32
CA ALA A 141 0.02 -2.43 -17.90
C ALA A 141 1.32 -1.95 -17.21
N LEU A 142 1.46 -2.20 -15.90
CA LEU A 142 2.67 -1.88 -15.13
C LEU A 142 3.75 -2.97 -15.25
N ALA A 143 3.38 -4.23 -15.07
CA ALA A 143 4.33 -5.33 -15.22
C ALA A 143 3.64 -6.66 -15.52
N VAL A 144 4.27 -7.43 -16.42
CA VAL A 144 3.90 -8.77 -16.83
C VAL A 144 4.81 -9.77 -16.07
N PRO A 145 4.30 -10.53 -15.09
CA PRO A 145 5.14 -11.32 -14.18
C PRO A 145 6.11 -12.30 -14.84
N ASP A 146 5.73 -12.85 -16.00
CA ASP A 146 6.49 -13.89 -16.70
C ASP A 146 7.23 -13.37 -17.95
N ASP A 147 7.01 -12.10 -18.33
CA ASP A 147 7.67 -11.48 -19.48
C ASP A 147 8.31 -10.14 -19.08
N PRO A 148 9.58 -10.16 -18.62
CA PRO A 148 10.26 -8.92 -18.27
C PRO A 148 10.48 -8.04 -19.49
N LYS A 149 10.51 -8.55 -20.73
CA LYS A 149 10.77 -7.74 -21.93
C LYS A 149 9.57 -6.86 -22.29
N GLU A 150 8.38 -7.44 -22.24
CA GLU A 150 7.12 -6.72 -22.47
C GLU A 150 6.70 -5.85 -21.27
N SER A 151 7.28 -6.10 -20.10
CA SER A 151 6.99 -5.35 -18.87
C SER A 151 7.60 -3.94 -18.88
N TRP A 152 6.83 -2.97 -18.38
CA TRP A 152 7.32 -1.63 -18.06
C TRP A 152 8.18 -1.60 -16.78
N ALA A 153 7.90 -2.48 -15.83
CA ALA A 153 8.67 -2.62 -14.59
C ALA A 153 9.11 -4.06 -14.32
N HIS A 154 10.24 -4.22 -13.63
CA HIS A 154 10.66 -5.48 -13.05
C HIS A 154 9.71 -5.89 -11.93
N PHE A 155 8.98 -6.99 -12.12
CA PHE A 155 8.09 -7.56 -11.11
C PHE A 155 8.77 -8.70 -10.36
N ASN A 156 8.86 -8.59 -9.03
CA ASN A 156 9.42 -9.65 -8.20
C ASN A 156 8.54 -9.91 -6.99
N VAL A 157 8.34 -11.19 -6.67
CA VAL A 157 7.63 -11.62 -5.47
C VAL A 157 8.63 -12.19 -4.46
N TYR A 158 8.61 -11.65 -3.24
CA TYR A 158 9.47 -12.09 -2.16
C TYR A 158 8.66 -12.68 -1.02
N LEU A 159 9.22 -13.67 -0.33
CA LEU A 159 8.70 -14.20 0.92
C LEU A 159 9.40 -13.52 2.09
N ARG A 160 8.63 -12.97 3.03
CA ARG A 160 9.17 -12.31 4.23
C ARG A 160 10.04 -13.25 5.06
N GLU A 161 9.69 -14.53 5.07
CA GLU A 161 10.37 -15.57 5.85
C GLU A 161 11.68 -16.06 5.19
N ASP A 162 11.99 -15.62 3.96
CA ASP A 162 13.25 -15.96 3.30
C ASP A 162 14.41 -15.12 3.87
N ALA A 163 15.17 -15.73 4.78
CA ALA A 163 16.32 -15.11 5.43
C ALA A 163 17.41 -14.66 4.43
N SER A 164 17.50 -15.27 3.24
CA SER A 164 18.48 -14.87 2.21
C SER A 164 18.19 -13.49 1.61
N GLN A 165 16.94 -13.02 1.73
CA GLN A 165 16.48 -11.74 1.20
C GLN A 165 16.23 -10.70 2.31
N ALA A 166 16.48 -11.04 3.59
CA ALA A 166 16.19 -10.17 4.72
C ALA A 166 16.86 -8.78 4.59
N TRP A 167 18.09 -8.74 4.06
CA TRP A 167 18.87 -7.52 3.85
C TRP A 167 18.18 -6.50 2.93
N ARG A 168 17.32 -6.93 2.00
CA ARG A 168 16.57 -6.03 1.11
C ARG A 168 15.53 -5.20 1.84
N PHE A 169 15.07 -5.69 3.00
CA PHE A 169 13.94 -5.12 3.73
C PHE A 169 14.36 -4.45 5.04
N GLU A 170 15.66 -4.30 5.32
CA GLU A 170 16.17 -3.72 6.57
C GLU A 170 15.63 -2.31 6.83
N ASN A 171 15.46 -1.52 5.76
CA ASN A 171 14.97 -0.15 5.81
C ASN A 171 13.48 0.00 5.49
N ILE A 172 12.76 -1.12 5.33
CA ILE A 172 11.34 -1.12 4.92
C ILE A 172 10.50 -1.64 6.09
N GLN A 173 9.60 -0.80 6.60
CA GLN A 173 8.72 -1.16 7.72
C GLN A 173 7.57 -2.04 7.23
N LEU A 174 7.73 -3.36 7.30
CA LEU A 174 6.72 -4.33 6.89
C LEU A 174 5.71 -4.59 8.02
N THR A 175 4.58 -3.89 8.00
CA THR A 175 3.50 -4.03 9.01
C THR A 175 2.39 -4.98 8.58
N GLU A 176 2.13 -5.10 7.28
CA GLU A 176 0.97 -5.80 6.72
C GLU A 176 1.35 -6.57 5.44
N PHE A 177 0.54 -7.56 5.04
CA PHE A 177 0.82 -8.39 3.85
C PHE A 177 -0.44 -8.56 2.97
N PRO A 178 -0.31 -8.53 1.63
CA PRO A 178 0.93 -8.25 0.89
C PRO A 178 1.34 -6.77 1.02
N THR A 179 2.65 -6.51 1.14
CA THR A 179 3.21 -5.15 1.00
C THR A 179 3.78 -5.00 -0.40
N ILE A 180 3.41 -3.95 -1.10
CA ILE A 180 3.93 -3.59 -2.41
C ILE A 180 4.90 -2.42 -2.22
N VAL A 181 6.09 -2.56 -2.80
CA VAL A 181 7.14 -1.55 -2.78
C VAL A 181 7.50 -1.21 -4.22
N VAL A 182 7.53 0.09 -4.55
CA VAL A 182 8.00 0.58 -5.86
C VAL A 182 9.25 1.42 -5.68
N GLN A 183 10.28 1.13 -6.46
CA GLN A 183 11.57 1.81 -6.43
C GLN A 183 11.99 2.28 -7.84
N PRO A 184 12.78 3.37 -7.94
CA PRO A 184 13.28 3.85 -9.20
C PRO A 184 14.16 2.84 -9.93
N PRO A 185 14.40 3.03 -11.24
CA PRO A 185 15.34 2.24 -12.01
C PRO A 185 16.77 2.33 -11.47
N ARG A 186 17.58 1.31 -11.76
CA ARG A 186 18.95 1.17 -11.20
C ARG A 186 19.98 2.09 -11.85
N ASN A 187 19.67 2.64 -13.02
CA ASN A 187 20.50 3.61 -13.71
C ASN A 187 20.68 4.94 -12.94
N GLY A 188 19.86 5.20 -11.91
CA GLY A 188 19.90 6.42 -11.12
C GLY A 188 19.26 7.65 -11.78
N ARG A 189 18.70 7.52 -13.00
CA ARG A 189 18.12 8.62 -13.79
C ARG A 189 17.03 9.37 -13.04
N TYR A 190 16.25 8.65 -12.24
CA TYR A 190 15.14 9.20 -11.48
C TYR A 190 15.42 9.30 -9.97
N GLY A 191 16.68 9.20 -9.55
CA GLY A 191 17.10 9.27 -8.14
C GLY A 191 17.69 7.97 -7.62
N ASP A 192 17.95 7.91 -6.31
CA ASP A 192 18.58 6.73 -5.67
C ASP A 192 17.66 5.49 -5.79
N PRO A 193 18.12 4.38 -6.41
CA PRO A 193 17.35 3.14 -6.57
C PRO A 193 16.92 2.49 -5.25
N SER A 194 17.55 2.84 -4.12
CA SER A 194 17.15 2.38 -2.79
C SER A 194 15.93 3.14 -2.22
N THR A 195 15.57 4.28 -2.82
CA THR A 195 14.43 5.09 -2.38
C THR A 195 13.11 4.35 -2.61
N VAL A 196 12.30 4.26 -1.56
CA VAL A 196 10.94 3.72 -1.66
C VAL A 196 10.00 4.84 -2.11
N VAL A 197 9.56 4.77 -3.37
CA VAL A 197 8.63 5.75 -3.98
C VAL A 197 7.19 5.46 -3.58
N PHE A 198 6.84 4.18 -3.49
CA PHE A 198 5.54 3.73 -3.02
C PHE A 198 5.71 2.57 -2.04
N GLN A 199 4.97 2.61 -0.95
CA GLN A 199 4.77 1.49 -0.04
C GLN A 199 3.30 1.43 0.33
N GLY A 200 2.64 0.32 0.00
CA GLY A 200 1.20 0.15 0.26
C GLY A 200 0.80 -1.31 0.40
N THR A 201 -0.45 -1.55 0.78
CA THR A 201 -1.03 -2.89 0.92
C THR A 201 -2.13 -3.12 -0.09
N TYR A 202 -2.42 -4.38 -0.40
CA TYR A 202 -3.45 -4.71 -1.37
C TYR A 202 -4.85 -4.76 -0.75
N GLY A 203 -5.72 -3.83 -1.16
CA GLY A 203 -7.11 -3.75 -0.71
C GLY A 203 -8.12 -4.61 -1.50
N GLY A 204 -7.66 -5.40 -2.48
CA GLY A 204 -8.55 -6.22 -3.33
C GLY A 204 -9.09 -5.53 -4.58
N ASP A 205 -8.61 -4.33 -4.91
CA ASP A 205 -8.94 -3.61 -6.15
C ASP A 205 -7.64 -3.35 -6.96
N PRO A 206 -7.45 -4.04 -8.10
CA PRO A 206 -6.24 -3.87 -8.90
C PRO A 206 -6.16 -2.50 -9.59
N ARG A 207 -7.31 -1.90 -9.94
CA ARG A 207 -7.33 -0.56 -10.55
C ARG A 207 -6.87 0.49 -9.55
N GLN A 208 -7.40 0.44 -8.33
CA GLN A 208 -7.01 1.36 -7.27
C GLN A 208 -5.51 1.24 -6.96
N LEU A 209 -4.98 0.01 -6.87
CA LEU A 209 -3.54 -0.21 -6.65
C LEU A 209 -2.68 0.40 -7.77
N ALA A 210 -3.04 0.17 -9.04
CA ALA A 210 -2.30 0.74 -10.16
C ALA A 210 -2.32 2.28 -10.14
N GLN A 211 -3.48 2.87 -9.87
CA GLN A 211 -3.63 4.32 -9.75
C GLN A 211 -2.82 4.91 -8.59
N ASP A 212 -2.76 4.23 -7.45
CA ASP A 212 -1.98 4.67 -6.30
C ASP A 212 -0.46 4.59 -6.57
N ILE A 213 0.00 3.56 -7.28
CA ILE A 213 1.37 3.45 -7.77
C ILE A 213 1.71 4.62 -8.71
N SER A 214 0.93 4.81 -9.77
CA SER A 214 1.15 5.90 -10.74
C SER A 214 1.12 7.28 -10.08
N ARG A 215 0.20 7.49 -9.13
CA ARG A 215 0.12 8.74 -8.35
C ARG A 215 1.38 8.96 -7.51
N ALA A 216 1.89 7.92 -6.84
CA ALA A 216 3.09 8.03 -6.01
C ALA A 216 4.33 8.37 -6.85
N ILE A 217 4.49 7.75 -8.02
CA ILE A 217 5.56 8.07 -8.97
C ILE A 217 5.46 9.54 -9.41
N ARG A 218 4.26 10.01 -9.78
CA ARG A 218 4.05 11.42 -10.16
C ARG A 218 4.45 12.40 -9.05
N LEU A 219 4.05 12.11 -7.82
CA LEU A 219 4.40 12.94 -6.66
C LEU A 219 5.91 12.94 -6.40
N TYR A 220 6.56 11.79 -6.57
CA TYR A 220 8.00 11.66 -6.43
C TYR A 220 8.77 12.48 -7.47
N LEU A 221 8.41 12.36 -8.75
CA LEU A 221 9.04 13.15 -9.82
C LEU A 221 8.84 14.66 -9.63
N LYS A 222 7.63 15.08 -9.21
CA LYS A 222 7.36 16.48 -8.87
C LYS A 222 8.29 16.98 -7.76
N LYS A 223 8.53 16.16 -6.73
CA LYS A 223 9.46 16.48 -5.64
C LYS A 223 10.91 16.57 -6.14
N MET A 224 11.32 15.63 -7.00
CA MET A 224 12.67 15.60 -7.58
C MET A 224 12.97 16.83 -8.44
N ASN A 225 12.05 17.21 -9.33
CA ASN A 225 12.20 18.40 -10.18
C ASN A 225 12.26 19.68 -9.34
N THR A 226 11.50 19.74 -8.24
CA THR A 226 11.55 20.88 -7.31
C THR A 226 12.91 20.98 -6.61
N ALA A 227 13.51 19.84 -6.22
CA ALA A 227 14.81 19.81 -5.56
C ALA A 227 15.95 20.18 -6.51
N GLN A 228 15.93 19.73 -7.76
CA GLN A 228 16.94 20.07 -8.77
C GLN A 228 16.91 21.57 -9.14
N GLY A 229 15.73 22.17 -9.19
CA GLY A 229 15.57 23.60 -9.48
C GLY A 229 16.19 24.56 -8.45
N HIS A 230 16.60 24.09 -7.26
CA HIS A 230 17.29 24.91 -6.27
C HIS A 230 18.83 24.85 -6.35
N PHE A 231 19.41 23.93 -7.12
CA PHE A 231 20.86 23.78 -7.25
C PHE A 231 21.42 24.20 -8.62
N GLY A 232 20.58 24.62 -9.57
CA GLY A 232 20.95 24.75 -10.98
C GLY A 232 20.63 26.08 -11.66
N GLN A 233 20.72 27.21 -10.96
CA GLN A 233 20.78 28.53 -11.61
C GLN A 233 22.25 28.92 -11.87
N GLY A 234 22.98 28.04 -12.55
CA GLY A 234 24.36 28.23 -12.98
C GLY A 234 24.52 27.69 -14.39
N ASP A 235 24.34 28.60 -15.35
CA ASP A 235 24.76 28.60 -16.75
C ASP A 235 24.49 27.37 -17.65
N ASP A 236 23.68 27.66 -18.68
CA ASP A 236 23.31 26.87 -19.85
C ASP A 236 24.46 26.07 -20.52
N ASN A 237 24.07 24.96 -21.16
CA ASN A 237 24.81 24.16 -22.16
C ASN A 237 25.75 23.04 -21.68
N THR A 238 25.29 22.17 -20.80
CA THR A 238 25.73 20.76 -20.88
C THR A 238 24.59 19.90 -21.38
N ILE A 239 24.58 19.66 -22.71
CA ILE A 239 24.00 18.45 -23.29
C ILE A 239 24.74 17.30 -22.59
N GLY A 240 24.08 16.70 -21.60
CA GLY A 240 24.54 15.51 -20.90
C GLY A 240 24.55 14.36 -21.89
N VAL A 241 25.61 14.26 -22.68
CA VAL A 241 26.01 13.01 -23.31
C VAL A 241 26.32 12.09 -22.14
N ASP A 242 25.44 11.11 -21.90
CA ASP A 242 25.67 10.07 -20.91
C ASP A 242 27.07 9.48 -21.18
N PRO A 243 28.03 9.58 -20.24
CA PRO A 243 29.28 8.87 -20.42
C PRO A 243 28.92 7.39 -20.56
N PRO A 244 29.53 6.65 -21.51
CA PRO A 244 29.22 5.24 -21.70
C PRO A 244 29.32 4.53 -20.36
N TRP A 245 28.22 3.92 -19.93
CA TRP A 245 28.14 3.18 -18.69
C TRP A 245 29.21 2.10 -18.70
N ASN A 246 30.31 2.35 -18.00
CA ASN A 246 31.30 1.35 -17.69
C ASN A 246 30.89 0.77 -16.33
N PRO A 247 30.31 -0.45 -16.27
CA PRO A 247 30.07 -1.08 -14.98
C PRO A 247 31.41 -1.10 -14.23
N PRO A 248 31.45 -0.72 -12.93
CA PRO A 248 32.67 -0.88 -12.16
C PRO A 248 33.09 -2.34 -12.31
N SER A 249 34.31 -2.56 -12.83
CA SER A 249 34.89 -3.89 -12.93
C SER A 249 34.76 -4.52 -11.56
N ARG A 250 33.92 -5.56 -11.46
CA ARG A 250 33.82 -6.36 -10.24
C ARG A 250 35.22 -6.87 -9.94
N ASP A 251 35.85 -6.27 -8.94
CA ASP A 251 37.09 -6.77 -8.38
C ASP A 251 36.73 -8.04 -7.57
N ASP A 252 36.52 -9.14 -8.30
CA ASP A 252 36.21 -10.47 -7.75
C ASP A 252 37.41 -11.06 -6.97
N SER A 253 38.53 -10.33 -6.89
CA SER A 253 39.79 -10.77 -6.30
C SER A 253 39.82 -10.79 -4.76
N ARG A 254 38.77 -10.33 -4.06
CA ARG A 254 38.79 -10.16 -2.59
C ARG A 254 37.79 -10.97 -1.79
N PHE A 255 37.02 -11.84 -2.41
CA PHE A 255 36.27 -12.84 -1.62
C PHE A 255 37.15 -14.07 -1.43
N PRO A 256 37.76 -14.29 -0.25
CA PRO A 256 38.39 -15.56 0.03
C PRO A 256 37.34 -16.65 -0.19
N LEU A 257 37.68 -17.61 -1.06
CA LEU A 257 36.92 -18.83 -1.30
C LEU A 257 36.41 -19.34 0.06
N ARG A 258 35.10 -19.21 0.29
CA ARG A 258 34.49 -19.80 1.48
C ARG A 258 34.74 -21.30 1.38
N PRO A 259 35.40 -21.92 2.38
CA PRO A 259 35.58 -23.35 2.39
C PRO A 259 34.21 -24.03 2.34
N ASP A 260 34.16 -25.03 1.48
CA ASP A 260 33.05 -25.91 1.21
C ASP A 260 32.34 -26.33 2.51
N ARG A 261 31.10 -25.88 2.69
CA ARG A 261 30.31 -26.06 3.92
C ARG A 261 29.30 -27.20 3.77
N ASP A 262 29.74 -28.31 3.19
CA ASP A 262 28.95 -29.54 3.03
C ASP A 262 28.97 -30.49 4.24
N ARG A 263 29.24 -29.98 5.44
CA ARG A 263 29.00 -30.71 6.69
C ARG A 263 28.37 -29.82 7.75
N ARG A 264 27.04 -29.68 7.70
CA ARG A 264 26.29 -29.27 8.89
C ARG A 264 25.91 -30.53 9.70
N PRO A 265 26.42 -30.70 10.93
CA PRO A 265 25.87 -31.69 11.85
C PRO A 265 24.40 -31.37 12.14
N LEU A 266 23.57 -32.41 12.30
CA LEU A 266 22.17 -32.28 12.72
C LEU A 266 22.11 -31.52 14.06
N ILE A 267 21.69 -30.27 14.02
CA ILE A 267 21.33 -29.51 15.21
C ILE A 267 19.88 -29.91 15.54
N PRO A 268 19.59 -30.42 16.76
CA PRO A 268 18.23 -30.73 17.17
C PRO A 268 17.37 -29.46 17.12
N PRO A 269 16.06 -29.57 16.83
CA PRO A 269 15.18 -28.42 16.71
C PRO A 269 15.22 -27.59 17.99
N ILE A 270 15.65 -26.33 17.86
CA ILE A 270 15.55 -25.34 18.93
C ILE A 270 14.04 -25.18 19.23
N PRO A 271 13.60 -25.36 20.49
CA PRO A 271 12.21 -25.13 20.84
C PRO A 271 11.87 -23.69 20.48
N VAL A 272 10.84 -23.54 19.63
CA VAL A 272 10.34 -22.25 19.19
C VAL A 272 9.92 -21.49 20.44
N GLU A 273 10.70 -20.48 20.84
CA GLU A 273 10.26 -19.56 21.86
C GLU A 273 9.00 -18.89 21.32
N HIS A 274 7.87 -19.15 21.97
CA HIS A 274 6.65 -18.41 21.70
C HIS A 274 6.92 -16.96 22.09
N GLU A 275 7.23 -16.13 21.09
CA GLU A 275 7.22 -14.69 21.23
C GLU A 275 5.85 -14.33 21.80
N PHE A 276 5.82 -14.00 23.10
CA PHE A 276 4.71 -13.31 23.72
C PHE A 276 4.65 -11.91 23.09
N ARG A 277 4.13 -11.83 21.86
CA ARG A 277 3.65 -10.59 21.24
C ARG A 277 2.47 -10.12 22.07
N LEU A 278 2.78 -9.43 23.16
CA LEU A 278 1.83 -8.66 23.93
C LEU A 278 1.10 -7.73 22.94
N PRO A 279 -0.24 -7.75 22.90
CA PRO A 279 -1.02 -7.07 21.88
C PRO A 279 -1.13 -5.57 22.21
N TRP A 280 0.00 -4.86 22.22
CA TRP A 280 0.04 -3.41 22.37
C TRP A 280 -0.86 -2.71 21.34
N GLN A 281 -0.98 -3.29 20.15
CA GLN A 281 -1.90 -2.82 19.11
C GLN A 281 -3.38 -2.92 19.52
N ALA A 282 -3.77 -3.92 20.32
CA ALA A 282 -5.14 -4.01 20.83
C ALA A 282 -5.42 -2.93 21.89
N ILE A 283 -4.42 -2.59 22.71
CA ILE A 283 -4.52 -1.51 23.71
C ILE A 283 -4.64 -0.15 23.01
N ILE A 284 -3.84 0.10 21.96
CA ILE A 284 -3.91 1.34 21.16
C ILE A 284 -5.25 1.45 20.42
N LYS A 285 -5.76 0.35 19.87
CA LYS A 285 -7.10 0.33 19.23
C LYS A 285 -8.24 0.55 20.24
N LEU A 286 -8.08 0.11 21.49
CA LEU A 286 -9.04 0.40 22.55
C LEU A 286 -9.06 1.89 22.91
N LEU A 287 -7.89 2.54 22.93
CA LEU A 287 -7.75 3.98 23.16
C LEU A 287 -8.41 4.84 22.06
N THR A 288 -8.42 4.36 20.81
CA THR A 288 -9.04 5.10 19.70
C THR A 288 -10.53 4.79 19.50
N ALA A 289 -11.07 3.74 20.13
CA ALA A 289 -12.47 3.32 20.01
C ALA A 289 -13.48 4.17 20.83
N GLY A 290 -13.07 5.35 21.33
CA GLY A 290 -13.96 6.27 22.04
C GLY A 290 -14.18 5.95 23.51
N PHE A 291 -13.34 5.11 24.12
CA PHE A 291 -13.32 4.99 25.58
C PHE A 291 -12.82 6.30 26.20
N SER A 292 -13.50 6.77 27.24
CA SER A 292 -13.02 7.93 28.00
C SER A 292 -11.68 7.58 28.64
N ILE A 293 -10.75 8.55 28.66
CA ILE A 293 -9.41 8.37 29.24
C ILE A 293 -9.44 7.77 30.66
N PRO A 294 -10.36 8.17 31.56
CA PRO A 294 -10.51 7.54 32.88
C PRO A 294 -10.82 6.04 32.83
N ALA A 295 -11.61 5.59 31.85
CA ALA A 295 -11.94 4.18 31.70
C ALA A 295 -10.71 3.36 31.29
N VAL A 296 -9.83 3.93 30.45
CA VAL A 296 -8.59 3.25 30.06
C VAL A 296 -7.61 3.17 31.23
N ILE A 297 -7.45 4.26 32.00
CA ILE A 297 -6.61 4.27 33.20
C ILE A 297 -7.07 3.20 34.19
N ALA A 298 -8.38 3.11 34.47
CA ALA A 298 -8.94 2.10 35.36
C ALA A 298 -8.64 0.66 34.88
N LEU A 299 -8.69 0.42 33.57
CA LEU A 299 -8.39 -0.88 32.97
C LEU A 299 -6.91 -1.24 33.11
N VAL A 300 -6.01 -0.28 32.92
CA VAL A 300 -4.56 -0.45 33.14
C VAL A 300 -4.28 -0.76 34.61
N VAL A 301 -4.84 0.00 35.55
CA VAL A 301 -4.68 -0.24 36.99
C VAL A 301 -5.17 -1.65 37.36
N TRP A 302 -6.36 -2.03 36.88
CA TRP A 302 -6.92 -3.37 37.10
C TRP A 302 -6.00 -4.48 36.56
N LEU A 303 -5.46 -4.32 35.35
CA LEU A 303 -4.54 -5.28 34.73
C LEU A 303 -3.25 -5.45 35.54
N ILE A 304 -2.68 -4.36 36.05
CA ILE A 304 -1.47 -4.41 36.88
C ILE A 304 -1.76 -5.13 38.21
N TYR A 305 -2.88 -4.82 38.87
CA TYR A 305 -3.31 -5.54 40.09
C TYR A 305 -3.46 -7.04 39.83
N PHE A 306 -4.13 -7.42 38.73
CA PHE A 306 -4.34 -8.81 38.37
C PHE A 306 -3.03 -9.58 38.14
N ILE A 307 -2.07 -8.97 37.41
CA ILE A 307 -0.76 -9.57 37.19
C ILE A 307 0.01 -9.69 38.51
N ARG A 308 -0.08 -8.68 39.38
CA ARG A 308 0.59 -8.68 40.70
C ARG A 308 0.09 -9.82 41.58
N GLU A 309 -1.23 -9.98 41.68
CA GLU A 309 -1.86 -11.03 42.49
C GLU A 309 -1.45 -12.42 41.99
N ARG A 310 -1.50 -12.64 40.67
CA ARG A 310 -1.02 -13.88 40.04
C ARG A 310 0.46 -14.18 40.31
N ARG A 311 1.32 -13.16 40.36
CA ARG A 311 2.75 -13.36 40.68
C ARG A 311 2.98 -13.64 42.16
N LYS A 312 2.22 -13.00 43.07
CA LYS A 312 2.25 -13.29 44.52
C LYS A 312 1.87 -14.75 44.79
N GLU A 313 0.82 -15.26 44.15
CA GLU A 313 0.42 -16.68 44.25
C GLU A 313 1.52 -17.65 43.79
N GLN A 314 2.30 -17.26 42.79
CA GLN A 314 3.38 -18.08 42.22
C GLN A 314 4.72 -17.97 42.97
N GLY A 315 4.79 -17.19 44.06
CA GLY A 315 6.04 -16.94 44.79
C GLY A 315 7.12 -16.26 43.94
N LYS A 316 6.74 -15.60 42.84
CA LYS A 316 7.68 -14.90 41.96
C LYS A 316 7.95 -13.50 42.50
N THR A 317 9.17 -13.01 42.30
CA THR A 317 9.52 -11.62 42.60
C THR A 317 8.60 -10.67 41.85
N LEU A 318 8.14 -9.63 42.55
CA LEU A 318 7.25 -8.62 42.01
C LEU A 318 8.06 -7.71 41.08
N LEU A 319 7.48 -7.33 39.94
CA LEU A 319 8.15 -6.43 38.98
C LEU A 319 8.31 -5.01 39.53
N LEU A 320 7.36 -4.59 40.36
CA LEU A 320 7.37 -3.31 41.06
C LEU A 320 7.18 -3.58 42.55
N ASP A 321 8.04 -2.98 43.36
CA ASP A 321 7.89 -2.98 44.81
C ASP A 321 6.56 -2.33 45.22
N ASP A 322 6.04 -2.70 46.40
CA ASP A 322 4.76 -2.19 46.90
C ASP A 322 4.74 -0.64 46.91
N GLU A 323 5.86 -0.01 47.29
CA GLU A 323 6.00 1.46 47.32
C GLU A 323 6.01 2.10 45.92
N ALA A 324 6.75 1.51 44.97
CA ALA A 324 6.82 2.03 43.60
C ALA A 324 5.45 1.96 42.90
N PHE A 325 4.64 0.96 43.27
CA PHE A 325 3.31 0.79 42.72
C PHE A 325 2.30 1.79 43.28
N GLU A 326 2.32 2.08 44.58
CA GLU A 326 1.48 3.14 45.17
C GLU A 326 1.80 4.49 44.52
N ARG A 327 3.09 4.80 44.30
CA ARG A 327 3.51 6.02 43.56
C ARG A 327 2.99 6.06 42.12
N LEU A 328 2.94 4.91 41.44
CA LEU A 328 2.40 4.84 40.08
C LEU A 328 0.89 5.09 40.05
N ILE A 329 0.16 4.55 41.03
CA ILE A 329 -1.30 4.79 41.17
C ILE A 329 -1.55 6.27 41.44
N GLU A 330 -0.82 6.87 42.36
CA GLU A 330 -0.96 8.30 42.71
C GLU A 330 -0.68 9.20 41.49
N LEU A 331 0.35 8.90 40.70
CA LEU A 331 0.62 9.61 39.45
C LEU A 331 -0.53 9.49 38.44
N LEU A 332 -1.07 8.28 38.25
CA LEU A 332 -2.18 8.04 37.32
C LEU A 332 -3.48 8.74 37.77
N GLU A 333 -3.72 8.81 39.07
CA GLU A 333 -4.88 9.50 39.65
C GLU A 333 -4.76 11.02 39.45
N ASN A 334 -3.58 11.60 39.72
CA ASN A 334 -3.30 13.01 39.46
C ASN A 334 -3.48 13.39 37.98
N PHE A 335 -3.07 12.52 37.05
CA PHE A 335 -3.30 12.73 35.62
C PHE A 335 -4.78 12.73 35.25
N ALA A 336 -5.57 11.84 35.86
CA ALA A 336 -7.01 11.78 35.63
C ALA A 336 -7.74 13.04 36.15
N GLU A 337 -7.29 13.61 37.26
CA GLU A 337 -7.84 14.86 37.81
C GLU A 337 -7.51 16.07 36.93
N ALA A 338 -6.26 16.20 36.48
CA ALA A 338 -5.81 17.32 35.64
C ALA A 338 -6.58 17.41 34.30
N GLU A 339 -6.93 16.26 33.70
CA GLU A 339 -7.76 16.26 32.50
C GLU A 339 -9.20 16.68 32.75
N GLN A 340 -9.79 16.32 33.90
CA GLN A 340 -11.15 16.72 34.24
C GLN A 340 -11.25 18.24 34.40
N GLU A 341 -10.23 18.89 34.98
CA GLU A 341 -10.17 20.35 35.07
C GLU A 341 -10.05 21.00 33.69
N THR A 342 -9.26 20.41 32.80
CA THR A 342 -9.11 20.88 31.41
C THR A 342 -10.42 20.75 30.62
N GLN A 343 -11.20 19.70 30.85
CA GLN A 343 -12.52 19.54 30.23
C GLN A 343 -13.57 20.50 30.80
N ARG A 344 -13.54 20.78 32.11
CA ARG A 344 -14.46 21.74 32.76
C ARG A 344 -14.19 23.19 32.35
N SER A 345 -12.93 23.54 32.08
CA SER A 345 -12.53 24.91 31.72
C SER A 345 -12.76 25.27 30.25
N LYS A 346 -13.05 24.31 29.36
CA LYS A 346 -13.36 24.60 27.95
C LYS A 346 -14.66 25.43 27.87
N PRO A 347 -14.59 26.73 27.49
CA PRO A 347 -15.77 27.57 27.42
C PRO A 347 -16.72 26.97 26.40
N ARG A 348 -17.96 26.71 26.84
CA ARG A 348 -19.04 26.15 26.03
C ARG A 348 -19.29 27.08 24.84
N SER A 349 -18.66 26.79 23.71
CA SER A 349 -18.78 27.56 22.47
C SER A 349 -20.24 27.61 22.07
N THR A 350 -20.89 28.73 22.36
CA THR A 350 -22.25 29.03 21.91
C THR A 350 -22.15 29.32 20.41
N ASN A 351 -22.27 28.28 19.61
CA ASN A 351 -22.40 28.37 18.16
C ASN A 351 -23.68 29.16 17.81
N ARG A 352 -23.54 30.49 17.74
CA ARG A 352 -24.54 31.40 17.21
C ARG A 352 -24.53 31.27 15.70
N THR A 353 -25.34 30.35 15.18
CA THR A 353 -25.50 30.08 13.74
C THR A 353 -26.02 31.34 13.04
N ARG A 354 -25.11 32.09 12.39
CA ARG A 354 -25.43 33.27 11.59
C ARG A 354 -25.98 32.78 10.24
N LYS A 355 -27.31 32.65 10.12
CA LYS A 355 -28.00 32.44 8.84
C LYS A 355 -27.69 33.62 7.91
N THR A 356 -26.89 33.39 6.88
CA THR A 356 -26.66 34.35 5.79
C THR A 356 -27.72 34.15 4.72
N THR A 357 -28.66 35.10 4.66
CA THR A 357 -29.71 35.15 3.65
C THR A 357 -29.11 35.51 2.28
N LYS A 358 -29.15 34.56 1.33
CA LYS A 358 -28.63 34.70 -0.03
C LYS A 358 -29.56 35.60 -0.86
N ARG A 359 -29.15 36.84 -1.13
CA ARG A 359 -29.86 37.81 -1.97
C ARG A 359 -29.60 37.51 -3.45
N LYS A 360 -30.61 37.00 -4.17
CA LYS A 360 -30.62 36.86 -5.64
C LYS A 360 -30.56 38.25 -6.27
N ARG A 361 -29.58 38.49 -7.15
CA ARG A 361 -29.51 39.69 -8.01
C ARG A 361 -29.79 39.23 -9.44
N THR A 362 -30.96 39.62 -9.95
CA THR A 362 -31.37 39.46 -11.35
C THR A 362 -30.73 40.57 -12.17
N THR A 363 -29.92 40.21 -13.16
CA THR A 363 -29.41 41.10 -14.20
C THR A 363 -30.42 41.16 -15.34
N SER A 364 -30.96 42.36 -15.57
CA SER A 364 -31.77 42.73 -16.75
C SER A 364 -30.83 42.99 -17.91
N SER A 365 -31.08 42.35 -19.06
CA SER A 365 -30.45 42.71 -20.33
C SER A 365 -31.05 43.99 -20.88
N ARG A 366 -30.25 44.73 -21.63
CA ARG A 366 -30.72 45.65 -22.66
C ARG A 366 -29.80 45.57 -23.85
#